data_AF-A0A3S0F7M0-F1
#
_entry.id   AF-A0A3S0F7M0-F1
#
_cell.length_a   1.000
_cell.length_b   1.000
_cell.length_c   1.000
_cell.angle_alpha   90.00
_cell.angle_beta   90.00
_cell.angle_gamma   90.00
#
_symmetry.space_group_name_H-M   'P 1'
#
loop_
_entity.id
_entity.type
_entity.pdbx_description
1 polymer ?
#
loop_
_entity_poly.entity_id
_entity_poly.type
_entity_poly.pdbx_seq_one_letter_code
_entity_poly.pdbx_strand_id
1 'polypeptide(L)' 'MVIVIQCSDKVGLVAATSNVLAKNGINIVSMREHVDTDKGRFFLRI' A
#
# COMPACT_ATOMS: atom_id res chain seq x y z
N MET A 1 0.95 -3.84 14.94
CA MET A 1 0.23 -4.53 13.84
C MET A 1 0.92 -4.15 12.54
N VAL A 2 1.05 -5.08 11.58
CA VAL A 2 1.68 -4.81 10.27
C VAL A 2 0.73 -5.34 9.19
N ILE A 3 0.44 -4.51 8.20
CA ILE A 3 -0.37 -4.82 7.03
C ILE A 3 0.58 -4.99 5.85
N VAL A 4 0.44 -6.10 5.12
CA VAL A 4 1.22 -6.37 3.90
C VAL A 4 0.24 -6.60 2.76
N ILE A 5 0.41 -5.86 1.67
CA ILE A 5 -0.42 -5.92 0.47
C ILE A 5 0.47 -6.30 -0.72
N GLN A 6 -0.05 -7.20 -1.55
CA GLN A 6 0.53 -7.57 -2.84
C GLN A 6 -0.58 -7.62 -3.88
N CYS A 7 -0.45 -6.87 -4.98
CA CYS A 7 -1.41 -6.86 -6.07
C CYS A 7 -0.74 -6.54 -7.41
N SER A 8 -1.51 -6.58 -8.50
CA SER A 8 -1.07 -6.02 -9.78
C SER A 8 -0.94 -4.51 -9.66
N ASP A 9 0.11 -3.94 -10.25
CA ASP A 9 0.34 -2.51 -10.22
C ASP A 9 -0.78 -1.72 -10.91
N LYS A 10 -1.21 -0.65 -10.27
CA LYS A 10 -2.26 0.25 -10.76
C LYS A 10 -2.08 1.64 -10.18
N VAL A 11 -2.37 2.65 -11.00
CA VAL A 11 -2.38 4.04 -10.56
C VAL A 11 -3.35 4.22 -9.37
N GLY A 12 -2.85 4.83 -8.30
CA GLY A 12 -3.64 5.23 -7.14
C GLY A 12 -3.68 4.23 -5.98
N LEU A 13 -2.91 3.13 -6.00
CA LEU A 13 -2.90 2.15 -4.92
C LEU A 13 -2.51 2.74 -3.56
N VAL A 14 -1.48 3.59 -3.52
CA VAL A 14 -1.03 4.26 -2.28
C VAL A 14 -2.12 5.17 -1.72
N ALA A 15 -2.74 5.98 -2.58
CA ALA A 15 -3.81 6.90 -2.20
C ALA A 15 -5.04 6.14 -1.67
N ALA A 16 -5.44 5.07 -2.36
CA ALA A 16 -6.56 4.24 -1.96
C ALA A 16 -6.31 3.59 -0.58
N THR A 17 -5.12 3.01 -0.38
CA THR A 17 -4.77 2.32 0.87
C THR A 17 -4.70 3.28 2.04
N SER A 18 -3.99 4.39 1.89
CA SER A 18 -3.87 5.43 2.93
C SER A 18 -5.22 6.04 3.30
N ASN A 19 -6.12 6.24 2.32
CA ASN A 19 -7.47 6.76 2.57
C ASN A 19 -8.32 5.77 3.39
N VAL A 20 -8.22 4.47 3.12
CA VAL A 20 -8.92 3.44 3.92
C VAL A 20 -8.41 3.45 5.36
N LEU A 21 -7.09 3.52 5.58
CA LEU A 21 -6.51 3.58 6.93
C LEU A 21 -6.95 4.84 7.67
N ALA A 22 -6.91 6.01 7.01
CA ALA A 22 -7.35 7.27 7.58
C ALA A 22 -8.84 7.25 7.97
N LYS A 23 -9.72 6.70 7.11
CA LYS A 23 -11.16 6.56 7.41
C LYS A 23 -11.44 5.67 8.62
N ASN A 24 -10.56 4.72 8.92
CA ASN A 24 -10.66 3.85 10.09
C ASN A 24 -9.91 4.42 11.32
N GLY A 25 -9.40 5.65 11.25
CA GLY A 25 -8.66 6.27 12.36
C GLY A 25 -7.31 5.59 12.64
N ILE A 26 -6.74 4.88 11.66
CA ILE A 26 -5.48 4.16 11.82
C ILE A 26 -4.31 5.09 11.49
N ASN A 27 -3.45 5.32 12.47
CA ASN A 27 -2.24 6.11 12.28
C ASN A 27 -1.14 5.28 11.58
N ILE A 28 -0.54 5.86 10.55
CA ILE A 28 0.55 5.24 9.77
C ILE A 28 1.88 5.64 10.40
N VAL A 29 2.53 4.71 11.10
CA VAL A 29 3.83 4.97 11.78
C VAL A 29 5.01 4.72 10.83
N SER A 30 4.87 3.79 9.89
CA SER A 30 5.88 3.49 8.87
C SER A 30 5.17 2.96 7.63
N MET A 31 5.64 3.36 6.44
CA MET A 31 5.12 2.86 5.17
C MET A 31 6.30 2.57 4.24
N ARG A 32 6.25 1.43 3.53
CA ARG A 32 7.19 1.08 2.47
C ARG A 32 6.45 0.49 1.31
N GLU A 33 6.74 0.98 0.12
CA GLU A 33 6.23 0.44 -1.14
C GLU A 33 7.37 -0.07 -2.01
N HIS A 34 7.06 -1.04 -2.86
CA HIS A 34 7.95 -1.53 -3.88
C HIS A 34 7.13 -1.90 -5.11
N VAL A 35 7.56 -1.43 -6.28
CA VAL A 35 6.98 -1.78 -7.57
C VAL A 35 7.99 -2.67 -8.30
N ASP A 36 7.56 -3.89 -8.60
CA ASP A 36 8.26 -4.78 -9.53
C ASP A 36 7.71 -4.48 -10.93
N THR A 37 8.45 -3.67 -11.69
CA THR A 37 8.06 -3.25 -13.05
C THR A 37 8.15 -4.38 -14.05
N ASP A 38 9.00 -5.38 -13.82
CA ASP A 38 9.20 -6.51 -14.72
C ASP A 38 8.01 -7.47 -14.67
N LYS A 39 7.38 -7.62 -13.50
CA LYS A 39 6.21 -8.47 -13.29
C LYS A 39 4.89 -7.71 -13.14
N GLY A 40 4.93 -6.38 -13.22
CA GLY A 40 3.76 -5.51 -13.03
C GLY A 40 3.11 -5.71 -11.65
N ARG A 41 3.92 -5.87 -10.60
CA ARG A 41 3.44 -6.11 -9.23
C ARG A 41 3.75 -4.96 -8.31
N PHE A 42 2.82 -4.70 -7.40
CA PHE A 42 2.95 -3.72 -6.34
C PHE A 42 2.95 -4.42 -4.98
N PHE A 43 3.85 -3.98 -4.12
CA PHE A 43 4.00 -4.44 -2.74
C PHE A 43 3.95 -3.23 -1.82
N LEU A 44 3.22 -3.36 -0.71
CA LEU A 44 3.09 -2.32 0.29
C LEU A 44 3.12 -2.93 1.69
N ARG A 45 3.86 -2.28 2.59
CA ARG A 45 3.96 -2.64 4.00
C ARG A 45 3.69 -1.40 4.84
N ILE A 46 2.68 -1.47 5.69
CA ILE A 46 2.26 -0.41 6.62
C ILE A 46 2.16 -0.97 8.03
#